data_AF-A0A954PEQ9-F1
#
_entry.id   AF-A0A954PEQ9-F1
#
_cell.length_a   1.000
_cell.length_b   1.000
_cell.length_c   1.000
_cell.angle_alpha   90.00
_cell.angle_beta   90.00
_cell.angle_gamma   90.00
#
_symmetry.space_group_name_H-M   'P 1'
#
loop_
_entity.id
_entity.type
_entity.pdbx_description
1 polymer ?
#
loop_
_entity_poly.entity_id
_entity_poly.type
_entity_poly.pdbx_seq_one_letter_code
_entity_poly.pdbx_strand_id
1 'polypeptide(L)'
;MMRPDRPSSSKCPIAVIGAGDLVSHLLRLDDNTNESNYEFNAFRIAEDMQATHVLHPSDLRNLVKLCQVLAFTIADDGWLSDETRAELFELADDLDGVTRKWSAESDG
;
A
#
# COMPACT_ATOMS: atom_id res chain seq x y z
N MET A 1 35.66 -18.95 -11.43
CA MET A 1 34.48 -18.89 -10.52
C MET A 1 33.80 -17.56 -10.73
N MET A 2 32.67 -17.54 -11.43
CA MET A 2 31.80 -16.36 -11.56
C MET A 2 31.11 -16.15 -10.22
N ARG A 3 31.22 -14.96 -9.64
CA ARG A 3 30.37 -14.56 -8.51
C ARG A 3 28.94 -14.44 -9.07
N PRO A 4 27.90 -14.96 -8.39
CA PRO A 4 26.55 -14.70 -8.84
C PRO A 4 26.33 -13.19 -8.81
N ASP A 5 25.84 -12.64 -9.91
CA ASP A 5 25.41 -11.25 -10.00
C ASP A 5 24.47 -10.98 -8.82
N ARG A 6 24.89 -10.12 -7.90
CA ARG A 6 23.95 -9.53 -6.94
C ARG A 6 22.89 -8.83 -7.79
N PRO A 7 21.58 -9.07 -7.58
CA PRO A 7 20.58 -8.25 -8.22
C PRO A 7 20.85 -6.79 -7.82
N SER A 8 21.20 -5.97 -8.80
CA SER A 8 21.44 -4.55 -8.65
C SER A 8 20.10 -3.85 -8.38
N SER A 9 20.09 -2.99 -7.36
CA SER A 9 18.93 -2.30 -6.76
C SER A 9 18.09 -3.16 -5.81
N SER A 10 18.62 -3.39 -4.61
CA SER A 10 17.75 -3.63 -3.45
C SER A 10 16.98 -2.32 -3.18
N LYS A 11 15.87 -2.10 -3.89
CA LYS A 11 14.97 -0.97 -3.61
C LYS A 11 14.40 -1.20 -2.20
N CYS A 12 14.87 -0.44 -1.22
CA CYS A 12 14.35 -0.51 0.14
C CYS A 12 12.94 0.11 0.14
N PRO A 13 11.92 -0.54 0.73
CA PRO A 13 10.63 0.11 0.88
C PRO A 13 10.79 1.38 1.73
N ILE A 14 10.14 2.45 1.29
CA ILE A 14 10.05 3.71 2.05
C ILE A 14 9.00 3.59 3.17
N ALA A 15 8.02 2.70 2.99
CA ALA A 15 7.03 2.35 3.99
C ALA A 15 6.58 0.90 3.84
N VAL A 16 6.19 0.30 4.97
CA VAL A 16 5.49 -0.98 5.04
C VAL A 16 4.12 -0.70 5.66
N ILE A 17 3.06 -0.96 4.90
CA ILE A 17 1.69 -0.60 5.26
C ILE A 17 0.90 -1.88 5.52
N GLY A 18 0.13 -1.93 6.61
CA GLY A 18 -0.66 -3.10 6.99
C GLY A 18 -2.14 -2.80 7.18
N ALA A 19 -2.99 -3.76 6.81
CA ALA A 19 -4.42 -3.76 7.09
C ALA A 19 -4.91 -5.20 7.33
N GLY A 20 -5.12 -5.57 8.60
CA GLY A 20 -5.42 -6.94 8.98
C GLY A 20 -4.28 -7.89 8.60
N ASP A 21 -4.59 -8.96 7.88
CA ASP A 21 -3.59 -9.93 7.37
C ASP A 21 -2.85 -9.43 6.12
N LEU A 22 -3.25 -8.29 5.54
CA LEU A 22 -2.63 -7.76 4.31
C LEU A 22 -1.52 -6.77 4.62
N VAL A 23 -0.46 -6.86 3.83
CA VAL A 23 0.69 -5.97 3.89
C VAL A 23 1.05 -5.50 2.48
N SER A 24 1.51 -4.26 2.40
CA SER A 24 2.04 -3.62 1.22
C SER A 24 3.42 -3.04 1.50
N HIS A 25 4.35 -3.26 0.58
CA HIS A 25 5.60 -2.50 0.53
C HIS A 25 5.42 -1.35 -0.44
N LEU A 26 5.60 -0.12 0.04
CA LEU A 26 5.66 1.07 -0.78
C LEU A 26 7.11 1.38 -1.11
N LEU A 27 7.42 1.45 -2.40
CA LEU A 27 8.73 1.80 -2.92
C LEU A 27 8.61 3.09 -3.73
N ARG A 28 9.67 3.89 -3.69
CA ARG A 28 9.86 5.04 -4.57
C ARG A 28 11.03 4.77 -5.49
N LEU A 29 10.85 5.00 -6.79
CA LEU A 29 11.90 4.84 -7.79
C LEU A 29 12.78 6.09 -7.82
N ASP A 30 14.10 5.90 -7.93
CA ASP A 30 15.13 6.95 -7.80
C ASP A 30 15.10 8.06 -8.86
N ASP A 31 14.12 8.07 -9.77
CA ASP A 31 14.04 9.07 -10.82
C ASP A 31 13.24 10.29 -10.31
N ASN A 32 13.95 11.34 -9.88
CA ASN A 32 13.39 12.45 -9.11
C ASN A 32 12.44 13.39 -9.89
N THR A 33 12.00 13.03 -11.10
CA THR A 33 11.18 13.89 -11.97
C THR A 33 9.82 13.33 -12.35
N ASN A 34 9.46 12.10 -11.96
CA ASN A 34 8.19 11.51 -12.35
C ASN A 34 7.32 11.16 -11.12
N GLU A 35 6.18 11.82 -11.00
CA GLU A 35 5.17 11.55 -9.96
C GLU A 35 4.61 10.12 -10.01
N SER A 36 4.79 9.42 -11.14
CA SER A 36 4.43 8.00 -11.32
C SER A 36 5.44 7.01 -10.71
N ASN A 37 6.45 7.48 -9.96
CA ASN A 37 7.53 6.63 -9.46
C ASN A 37 7.24 5.91 -8.14
N TYR A 38 5.97 5.74 -7.80
CA TYR A 38 5.56 4.89 -6.69
C TYR A 38 5.25 3.49 -7.19
N GLU A 39 5.91 2.49 -6.62
CA GLU A 39 5.55 1.08 -6.78
C GLU A 39 5.01 0.56 -5.44
N PHE A 40 3.89 -0.14 -5.46
CA PHE A 40 3.40 -0.85 -4.29
C PHE A 40 2.89 -2.22 -4.68
N ASN A 41 3.04 -3.17 -3.76
CA ASN A 41 2.50 -4.52 -3.89
C ASN A 41 1.46 -4.78 -2.80
N ALA A 42 0.71 -5.86 -2.92
CA ALA A 42 -0.15 -6.35 -1.84
C ALA A 42 0.04 -7.85 -1.69
N PHE A 43 0.24 -8.30 -0.47
CA PHE A 43 0.36 -9.70 -0.13
C PHE A 43 -0.24 -9.94 1.25
N ARG A 44 -0.67 -11.18 1.49
CA ARG A 44 -1.21 -11.64 2.76
C ARG A 44 -0.11 -12.32 3.57
N ILE A 45 -0.08 -12.10 4.88
CA ILE A 45 0.73 -12.88 5.82
C ILE A 45 -0.11 -14.06 6.28
N ALA A 46 0.34 -15.28 5.99
CA ALA A 46 -0.28 -16.51 6.48
C ALA A 46 0.15 -16.81 7.93
N GLU A 47 -0.54 -17.76 8.58
CA GLU A 47 -0.28 -18.13 9.98
C GLU A 47 1.16 -18.62 10.24
N ASP A 48 1.81 -19.17 9.21
CA ASP A 48 3.21 -19.60 9.24
C ASP A 48 4.21 -18.47 8.96
N MET A 49 3.74 -17.21 9.00
CA MET A 49 4.51 -16.00 8.70
C MET A 49 5.03 -15.94 7.25
N GLN A 50 4.51 -16.77 6.34
CA GLN A 50 4.85 -16.69 4.93
C GLN A 50 3.99 -15.66 4.21
N ALA A 51 4.61 -14.90 3.31
CA ALA A 51 3.90 -14.00 2.40
C ALA A 51 3.27 -14.80 1.24
N THR A 52 1.98 -14.61 1.00
CA THR A 52 1.26 -15.17 -0.14
C THR A 52 0.57 -14.09 -0.96
N HIS A 53 0.51 -14.28 -2.27
CA HIS A 53 -0.24 -13.42 -3.19
C HIS A 53 -1.67 -13.92 -3.43
N VAL A 54 -2.06 -15.02 -2.78
CA VAL A 54 -3.43 -15.55 -2.86
C VAL A 54 -4.31 -14.76 -1.89
N LEU A 55 -5.27 -14.03 -2.45
CA LEU A 55 -6.28 -13.28 -1.70
C LEU A 55 -7.61 -14.04 -1.71
N HIS A 56 -8.33 -13.96 -0.60
CA HIS A 56 -9.66 -14.53 -0.43
C HIS A 56 -10.74 -13.44 -0.39
N PRO A 57 -12.02 -13.78 -0.63
CA PRO A 57 -13.11 -12.82 -0.52
C PRO A 57 -13.19 -12.13 0.86
N SER A 58 -12.77 -12.81 1.93
CA SER A 58 -12.67 -12.22 3.29
C SER A 58 -11.70 -11.05 3.36
N ASP A 59 -10.70 -11.00 2.48
CA ASP A 59 -9.65 -10.00 2.49
C ASP A 59 -10.08 -8.70 1.81
N LEU A 60 -11.24 -8.67 1.12
CA LEU A 60 -11.72 -7.50 0.38
C LEU A 60 -11.86 -6.26 1.27
N ARG A 61 -12.35 -6.42 2.50
CA ARG A 61 -12.46 -5.29 3.45
C ARG A 61 -11.08 -4.75 3.84
N ASN A 62 -10.15 -5.67 4.11
CA ASN A 62 -8.77 -5.32 4.44
C ASN A 62 -8.05 -4.70 3.24
N LEU A 63 -8.35 -5.12 2.02
CA LEU A 63 -7.79 -4.57 0.79
C LEU A 63 -8.24 -3.13 0.57
N VAL A 64 -9.52 -2.83 0.77
CA VAL A 64 -10.04 -1.46 0.71
C VAL A 64 -9.37 -0.57 1.76
N LYS A 65 -9.22 -1.06 2.99
CA LYS A 65 -8.49 -0.35 4.05
C LYS A 65 -7.01 -0.17 3.73
N LEU A 66 -6.38 -1.15 3.08
CA LEU A 66 -5.00 -1.04 2.63
C LEU A 66 -4.85 0.06 1.57
N CYS A 67 -5.77 0.12 0.59
CA CYS A 67 -5.82 1.19 -0.41
C CYS A 67 -6.03 2.56 0.23
N GLN A 68 -6.90 2.67 1.24
CA GLN A 68 -7.12 3.89 1.99
C GLN A 68 -5.80 4.41 2.61
N VAL A 69 -5.09 3.53 3.31
CA VAL A 69 -3.84 3.89 4.00
C VAL A 69 -2.73 4.19 2.99
N LEU A 70 -2.66 3.45 1.88
CA LEU A 70 -1.74 3.72 0.77
C LEU A 70 -1.96 5.12 0.18
N ALA A 71 -3.21 5.46 -0.17
CA ALA A 71 -3.55 6.76 -0.74
C ALA A 71 -3.13 7.91 0.19
N PHE A 72 -3.46 7.81 1.48
CA PHE A 72 -3.04 8.78 2.49
C PHE A 72 -1.51 8.86 2.60
N THR A 73 -0.82 7.73 2.69
CA THR A 73 0.64 7.68 2.89
C THR A 73 1.39 8.28 1.70
N ILE A 74 0.93 8.01 0.48
CA ILE A 74 1.53 8.57 -0.73
C ILE A 74 1.27 10.08 -0.82
N ALA A 75 0.06 10.54 -0.47
CA ALA A 75 -0.28 11.96 -0.43
C ALA A 75 0.55 12.74 0.60
N ASP A 76 0.82 12.13 1.76
CA ASP A 76 1.54 12.75 2.88
C ASP A 76 3.08 12.75 2.70
N ASP A 77 3.64 11.99 1.75
CA ASP A 77 5.10 11.91 1.49
C ASP A 77 5.70 13.24 0.99
N GLY A 78 4.85 14.20 0.56
CA GLY A 78 5.28 15.57 0.21
C GLY A 78 6.02 15.70 -1.12
N TRP A 79 6.05 14.62 -1.91
CA TRP A 79 6.78 14.53 -3.19
C TRP A 79 5.91 14.70 -4.44
N LEU A 80 4.60 14.65 -4.28
CA LEU A 80 3.64 14.83 -5.36
C LEU A 80 3.30 16.29 -5.62
N SER A 81 2.84 16.59 -6.84
CA SER A 81 2.19 17.86 -7.13
C SER A 81 0.98 18.10 -6.23
N ASP A 82 0.61 19.36 -6.05
CA ASP A 82 -0.57 19.72 -5.26
C ASP A 82 -1.85 19.09 -5.81
N GLU A 83 -1.94 18.89 -7.13
CA GLU A 83 -3.09 18.28 -7.81
C GLU A 83 -3.20 16.78 -7.48
N THR A 84 -2.17 15.98 -7.79
CA THR A 84 -2.19 14.53 -7.50
C THR A 84 -2.26 14.26 -5.99
N ARG A 85 -1.65 15.12 -5.17
CA ARG A 85 -1.79 15.04 -3.71
C ARG A 85 -3.24 15.24 -3.27
N ALA A 86 -3.95 16.22 -3.84
CA ALA A 86 -5.35 16.47 -3.52
C ALA A 86 -6.24 15.27 -3.92
N GLU A 87 -6.05 14.74 -5.14
CA GLU A 87 -6.79 13.55 -5.61
C GLU A 87 -6.61 12.34 -4.69
N LEU A 88 -5.39 12.11 -4.19
CA LEU A 88 -5.12 11.00 -3.28
C LEU A 88 -5.70 11.22 -1.88
N PHE A 89 -5.75 12.46 -1.38
CA PHE A 89 -6.45 12.76 -0.13
C PHE A 89 -7.96 12.59 -0.28
N GLU A 90 -8.55 13.02 -1.40
CA GLU A 90 -9.97 12.77 -1.69
C GLU A 90 -10.25 11.27 -1.76
N LEU A 91 -9.42 10.50 -2.47
CA LEU A 91 -9.53 9.03 -2.52
C LEU A 91 -9.43 8.40 -1.12
N ALA A 92 -8.50 8.87 -0.28
CA ALA A 92 -8.37 8.37 1.08
C ALA A 92 -9.63 8.65 1.92
N ASP A 93 -10.24 9.83 1.78
CA ASP A 93 -11.48 10.18 2.50
C ASP A 93 -12.68 9.37 2.01
N ASP A 94 -12.82 9.20 0.69
CA ASP A 94 -13.87 8.38 0.09
C ASP A 94 -13.80 6.92 0.57
N LEU A 95 -12.59 6.34 0.60
CA LEU A 95 -12.37 4.98 1.09
C LEU A 95 -12.59 4.88 2.60
N ASP A 96 -12.21 5.91 3.38
CA ASP A 96 -12.50 5.97 4.82
C ASP A 96 -14.01 6.02 5.10
N GLY A 97 -14.78 6.74 4.27
CA GLY A 97 -16.24 6.74 4.33
C GLY A 97 -16.86 5.35 4.11
N VAL A 98 -16.23 4.51 3.29
CA VAL A 98 -16.63 3.10 3.10
C VAL A 98 -16.22 2.24 4.30
N THR A 99 -15.00 2.37 4.81
CA THR A 99 -14.50 1.54 5.93
C THR A 99 -15.17 1.85 7.26
N ARG A 100 -15.54 3.12 7.51
CA ARG A 100 -16.31 3.54 8.71
C ARG A 100 -17.67 2.85 8.80
N LYS A 101 -18.38 2.70 7.68
CA LYS A 101 -19.70 2.01 7.64
C LYS A 101 -19.62 0.57 8.14
N TRP A 102 -18.54 -0.14 7.81
CA TRP A 102 -18.36 -1.53 8.24
C TRP A 102 -18.04 -1.68 9.72
N SER A 103 -17.39 -0.67 10.32
CA SER A 103 -17.11 -0.66 11.74
C SER A 103 -18.39 -0.43 12.55
N ALA A 104 -19.29 0.43 12.05
CA ALA A 104 -20.57 0.72 12.69
C ALA A 104 -21.59 -0.45 12.64
N GLU A 105 -21.51 -1.32 11.64
CA GLU A 105 -22.39 -2.49 11.50
C GLU A 105 -21.96 -3.70 12.32
N SER A 106 -20.73 -3.72 12.87
CA SER A 106 -20.21 -4.88 13.62
C SER A 106 -20.57 -4.85 15.12
N ASP A 107 -21.12 -3.72 15.61
CA ASP A 107 -21.52 -3.51 17.01
C ASP A 107 -23.05 -3.66 17.24
N GLY A 108 -23.78 -4.24 16.29
CA GLY A 108 -25.25 -4.42 16.31
C GLY A 108 -25.71 -5.86 16.48
#